data_AF-A0A0E0BWN5-F1
#
_entry.id   AF-A0A0E0BWN5-F1
#
_cell.length_a   1.000
_cell.length_b   1.000
_cell.length_c   1.000
_cell.angle_alpha   90.00
_cell.angle_beta   90.00
_cell.angle_gamma   90.00
#
_symmetry.space_group_name_H-M   'P 1'
#
loop_
_entity.id
_entity.type
_entity.pdbx_description
1 polymer ?
#
loop_
_entity_poly.entity_id
_entity_poly.type
_entity_poly.pdbx_seq_one_letter_code
_entity_poly.pdbx_strand_id
1 'polypeptide(L)'
;MGLNPIWATSLPISTHPNRPRLLVLLLLVVASLQFMASLSLDVTRLQRAFGRIVLGEYSEIPLGHTHTLPMATSGAVVMLGGILLLAVVASGEPPISRRSFPEGFIFGTASSSYQIADKSNGDVAADSYHLYKEDVRIMKDMGVDAYRFSISWTRILPNGSLSGGINREGISYYNNLINELLLKGVQPFVTLFHWDSPQALEDKYNGFLSPNIINDYKEYAETCFKEFGDRVKHWITFNEPLSFCVAGYASGGMFAPGRCSPWEGNCSAGDSGREPYTACHHQLLAHAETVRLYKEKYQVLQKGKIGITLVSNWFVPFSRSKSNIDAARRALDFMLGWFMDPLIRGEYPLSMRELVRNRLPQFTKEQSELIKGSFDFIGLNYYTSNYAGSLPPSNGLNNSYSTDARANLTAVRNGIPIGPQAASPWLYIYPQGFRELVLYVKENYGNPTIYITENGVDEFNNKTLPLQEALKDDTRIDYYHKHLLSLLSAIRDGANVKGYFAWSLLDNFEWSNGYTVRFGINFVDYNDGAKRYPKKSAHWFKEFLQK
;
A
#
# COMPACT_ATOMS: atom_id res chain seq x y z
N MET A 1 65.72 0.04 -13.73
CA MET A 1 65.15 -0.21 -15.08
C MET A 1 64.27 -1.44 -15.02
N GLY A 2 63.17 -1.46 -15.78
CA GLY A 2 62.36 -2.67 -16.02
C GLY A 2 61.47 -3.15 -14.87
N LEU A 3 60.15 -3.09 -15.07
CA LEU A 3 59.17 -4.10 -14.63
C LEU A 3 57.84 -3.86 -15.35
N ASN A 4 57.24 -4.93 -15.88
CA ASN A 4 55.95 -4.99 -16.58
C ASN A 4 55.57 -6.50 -16.73
N PRO A 5 54.31 -6.88 -17.02
CA PRO A 5 53.17 -6.74 -16.12
C PRO A 5 52.43 -8.07 -15.83
N ILE A 6 52.01 -8.25 -14.58
CA ILE A 6 50.91 -9.14 -14.13
C ILE A 6 50.27 -8.35 -12.96
N TRP A 7 48.97 -8.13 -12.81
CA TRP A 7 47.77 -8.90 -13.18
C TRP A 7 46.69 -8.03 -13.83
N ALA A 8 45.99 -8.55 -14.85
CA ALA A 8 44.85 -7.85 -15.47
C ALA A 8 43.86 -8.79 -16.19
N THR A 9 43.04 -9.55 -15.44
CA THR A 9 41.90 -10.32 -16.01
C THR A 9 40.73 -10.49 -15.04
N SER A 10 39.52 -10.46 -15.61
CA SER A 10 38.24 -11.01 -15.09
C SER A 10 37.75 -10.64 -13.67
N LEU A 11 36.85 -9.66 -13.60
CA LEU A 11 35.69 -9.66 -12.69
C LEU A 11 34.41 -9.30 -13.47
N PRO A 12 33.23 -9.87 -13.16
CA PRO A 12 32.03 -9.74 -13.99
C PRO A 12 31.31 -8.38 -13.84
N ILE A 13 30.52 -8.03 -14.87
CA ILE A 13 29.87 -6.71 -14.98
C ILE A 13 28.57 -6.67 -14.15
N SER A 14 28.61 -5.98 -13.00
CA SER A 14 27.44 -5.64 -12.19
C SER A 14 26.94 -4.22 -12.47
N THR A 15 25.64 -4.05 -12.73
CA THR A 15 24.98 -2.77 -12.99
C THR A 15 24.35 -2.19 -11.71
N HIS A 16 25.18 -1.82 -10.73
CA HIS A 16 24.72 -1.19 -9.49
C HIS A 16 24.49 0.32 -9.69
N PRO A 17 23.35 0.92 -9.29
CA PRO A 17 23.07 2.35 -9.53
C PRO A 17 24.04 3.31 -8.83
N ASN A 18 24.67 2.90 -7.72
CA ASN A 18 25.64 3.70 -6.98
C ASN A 18 27.08 3.65 -7.52
N ARG A 19 27.34 3.05 -8.71
CA ARG A 19 28.69 2.85 -9.25
C ARG A 19 29.57 4.12 -9.30
N PRO A 20 29.07 5.33 -9.66
CA PRO A 20 29.88 6.55 -9.60
C PRO A 20 30.34 6.91 -8.18
N ARG A 21 29.44 6.80 -7.19
CA ARG A 21 29.73 7.11 -5.78
C ARG A 21 30.72 6.11 -5.18
N LEU A 22 30.55 4.81 -5.45
CA LEU A 22 31.50 3.78 -5.04
C LEU A 22 32.88 3.96 -5.70
N LEU A 23 32.92 4.34 -6.98
CA LEU A 23 34.19 4.55 -7.68
C LEU A 23 34.96 5.74 -7.11
N VAL A 24 34.27 6.85 -6.82
CA VAL A 24 34.87 8.02 -6.13
C VAL A 24 35.38 7.64 -4.74
N LEU A 25 34.60 6.90 -3.96
CA LEU A 25 35.03 6.45 -2.62
C LEU A 25 36.26 5.53 -2.69
N LEU A 26 36.30 4.60 -3.66
CA LEU A 26 37.42 3.70 -3.87
C LEU A 26 38.69 4.45 -4.32
N LEU A 27 38.54 5.43 -5.23
CA LEU A 27 39.64 6.29 -5.68
C LEU A 27 40.21 7.14 -4.55
N LEU A 28 39.35 7.69 -3.67
CA LEU A 28 39.79 8.42 -2.48
C LEU A 28 40.56 7.51 -1.51
N VAL A 29 40.07 6.29 -1.24
CA VAL A 29 40.77 5.32 -0.40
C VAL A 29 42.13 4.91 -1.00
N VAL A 30 42.20 4.64 -2.31
CA VAL A 30 43.47 4.29 -2.99
C VAL A 30 44.46 5.46 -2.96
N ALA A 31 44.01 6.69 -3.20
CA ALA A 31 44.85 7.88 -3.09
C ALA A 31 45.36 8.10 -1.65
N SER A 32 44.51 7.90 -0.63
CA SER A 32 44.94 7.95 0.78
C SER A 32 45.96 6.87 1.12
N LEU A 33 45.81 5.64 0.62
CA LEU A 33 46.77 4.56 0.84
C LEU A 33 48.11 4.81 0.13
N GLN A 34 48.10 5.36 -1.09
CA GLN A 34 49.32 5.77 -1.81
C GLN A 34 50.04 6.92 -1.08
N PHE A 35 49.30 7.90 -0.55
CA PHE A 35 49.86 8.98 0.26
C PHE A 35 50.50 8.45 1.57
N MET A 36 49.84 7.53 2.27
CA MET A 36 50.37 6.87 3.46
C MET A 36 51.64 6.03 3.14
N ALA A 37 51.68 5.36 2.00
CA ALA A 37 52.87 4.62 1.56
C ALA A 37 54.08 5.54 1.28
N SER A 38 53.84 6.75 0.75
CA SER A 38 54.91 7.75 0.54
C SER A 38 55.48 8.36 1.84
N LEU A 39 54.86 8.09 2.99
CA LEU A 39 55.29 8.55 4.32
C LEU A 39 55.99 7.48 5.16
N SER A 40 56.27 6.29 4.61
CA SER A 40 57.05 5.22 5.25
C SER A 40 56.54 4.76 6.64
N LEU A 41 55.22 4.81 6.87
CA LEU A 41 54.60 4.42 8.14
C LEU A 41 54.44 2.89 8.27
N ASP A 42 54.79 2.32 9.43
CA ASP A 42 54.62 0.89 9.74
C ASP A 42 53.14 0.53 9.95
N VAL A 43 52.49 0.17 8.83
CA VAL A 43 51.08 -0.25 8.74
C VAL A 43 50.74 -1.35 9.76
N THR A 44 51.68 -2.24 10.05
CA THR A 44 51.51 -3.40 10.94
C THR A 44 51.20 -3.02 12.38
N ARG A 45 51.72 -1.88 12.86
CA ARG A 45 51.45 -1.36 14.21
C ARG A 45 50.05 -0.74 14.31
N LEU A 46 49.66 0.03 13.29
CA LEU A 46 48.34 0.68 13.23
C LEU A 46 47.20 -0.35 13.21
N GLN A 47 47.35 -1.44 12.44
CA GLN A 47 46.36 -2.53 12.42
C GLN A 47 46.14 -3.17 13.79
N ARG A 48 47.20 -3.38 14.59
CA ARG A 48 47.09 -3.94 15.94
C ARG A 48 46.43 -2.99 16.93
N ALA A 49 46.69 -1.68 16.83
CA ALA A 49 46.01 -0.67 17.63
C ALA A 49 44.51 -0.62 17.32
N PHE A 50 44.16 -0.59 16.03
CA PHE A 50 42.75 -0.56 15.58
C PHE A 50 41.98 -1.81 16.03
N GLY A 51 42.61 -2.99 15.93
CA GLY A 51 42.02 -4.26 16.37
C GLY A 51 41.67 -4.32 17.87
N ARG A 52 42.45 -3.65 18.74
CA ARG A 52 42.14 -3.60 20.19
C ARG A 52 41.03 -2.61 20.54
N ILE A 53 40.97 -1.46 19.84
CA ILE A 53 39.89 -0.48 20.03
C ILE A 53 38.52 -1.08 19.69
N VAL A 54 38.45 -1.93 18.66
CA VAL A 54 37.23 -2.67 18.27
C VAL A 54 36.82 -3.75 19.30
N LEU A 55 37.74 -4.20 20.17
CA LEU A 55 37.49 -5.26 21.17
C LEU A 55 37.23 -4.74 22.59
N GLY A 56 37.31 -3.42 22.83
CA GLY A 56 36.86 -2.79 24.09
C GLY A 56 37.76 -2.99 25.32
N GLU A 57 38.97 -3.52 25.16
CA GLU A 57 39.94 -3.67 26.27
C GLU A 57 40.57 -2.33 26.66
N TYR A 58 40.05 -1.70 27.72
CA TYR A 58 40.65 -0.50 28.34
C TYR A 58 41.45 -0.87 29.59
N SER A 59 42.77 -0.69 29.53
CA SER A 59 43.67 -0.64 30.69
C SER A 59 44.76 0.40 30.45
N GLU A 60 45.19 1.07 31.52
CA GLU A 60 46.03 2.27 31.43
C GLU A 60 47.48 1.96 31.05
N ILE A 61 48.10 2.84 30.25
CA ILE A 61 49.52 2.83 29.95
C ILE A 61 50.11 4.17 30.40
N PRO A 62 51.11 4.20 31.30
CA PRO A 62 51.67 5.46 31.80
C PRO A 62 52.44 6.22 30.71
N LEU A 63 52.23 7.54 30.67
CA LEU A 63 52.87 8.44 29.70
C LEU A 63 54.35 8.70 30.03
N GLY A 64 55.22 7.77 29.61
CA GLY A 64 56.64 8.05 29.43
C GLY A 64 56.85 9.19 28.43
N HIS A 65 57.84 10.05 28.69
CA HIS A 65 58.03 11.30 27.95
C HIS A 65 58.49 11.15 26.48
N THR A 66 58.33 12.26 25.76
CA THR A 66 58.88 12.55 24.42
C THR A 66 58.51 11.59 23.28
N HIS A 67 57.43 11.91 22.57
CA HIS A 67 57.49 12.25 21.14
C HIS A 67 56.21 12.98 20.72
N THR A 68 56.33 14.17 20.12
CA THR A 68 55.21 14.90 19.53
C THR A 68 54.82 14.28 18.18
N LEU A 69 53.56 13.89 18.01
CA LEU A 69 53.03 13.57 16.67
C LEU A 69 53.13 14.81 15.76
N PRO A 70 53.64 14.69 14.52
CA PRO A 70 53.63 15.80 13.57
C PRO A 70 52.19 16.25 13.27
N MET A 71 51.92 17.56 13.23
CA MET A 71 50.56 18.11 13.01
C MET A 71 49.80 17.49 11.83
N ALA A 72 50.50 17.14 10.75
CA ALA A 72 49.94 16.47 9.58
C ALA A 72 49.25 15.13 9.90
N THR A 73 49.75 14.36 10.88
CA THR A 73 49.16 13.08 11.29
C THR A 73 47.84 13.28 12.03
N SER A 74 47.76 14.25 12.94
CA SER A 74 46.50 14.66 13.58
C SER A 74 45.48 15.16 12.56
N GLY A 75 45.93 15.98 11.59
CA GLY A 75 45.09 16.46 10.49
C GLY A 75 44.53 15.33 9.62
N ALA A 76 45.34 14.32 9.30
CA ALA A 76 44.90 13.16 8.52
C ALA A 76 43.86 12.30 9.26
N VAL A 77 44.02 12.09 10.58
CA VAL A 77 43.04 11.35 11.39
C VAL A 77 41.74 12.12 11.53
N VAL A 78 41.78 13.45 11.72
CA VAL A 78 40.57 14.30 11.76
C VAL A 78 39.88 14.35 10.39
N MET A 79 40.63 14.39 9.28
CA MET A 79 40.08 14.29 7.92
C MET A 79 39.40 12.94 7.68
N LEU A 80 40.03 11.83 8.04
CA LEU A 80 39.43 10.49 7.90
C LEU A 80 38.20 10.32 8.80
N GLY A 81 38.25 10.80 10.04
CA GLY A 81 37.09 10.83 10.94
C GLY A 81 35.94 11.69 10.40
N GLY A 82 36.25 12.87 9.85
CA GLY A 82 35.28 13.77 9.22
C GLY A 82 34.68 13.20 7.94
N ILE A 83 35.46 12.54 7.10
CA ILE A 83 34.99 11.84 5.88
C ILE A 83 34.12 10.63 6.26
N LEU A 84 34.49 9.87 7.30
CA LEU A 84 33.69 8.75 7.79
C LEU A 84 32.37 9.25 8.42
N LEU A 85 32.41 10.34 9.19
CA LEU A 85 31.22 10.99 9.75
C LEU A 85 30.31 11.54 8.65
N LEU A 86 30.86 12.20 7.62
CA LEU A 86 30.12 12.63 6.44
C LEU A 86 29.54 11.45 5.64
N ALA A 87 30.25 10.33 5.56
CA ALA A 87 29.74 9.11 4.93
C ALA A 87 28.60 8.47 5.73
N VAL A 88 28.67 8.50 7.07
CA VAL A 88 27.58 8.05 7.96
C VAL A 88 26.37 8.99 7.84
N VAL A 89 26.56 10.31 7.93
CA VAL A 89 25.49 11.30 7.74
C VAL A 89 24.87 11.24 6.33
N ALA A 90 25.65 10.96 5.29
CA ALA A 90 25.17 10.74 3.93
C ALA A 90 24.67 9.30 3.65
N SER A 91 24.76 8.39 4.64
CA SER A 91 24.15 7.05 4.59
C SER A 91 22.75 7.02 5.22
N GLY A 92 22.41 8.01 6.06
CA GLY A 92 21.03 8.24 6.47
C GLY A 92 20.19 8.73 5.29
N GLU A 93 19.00 8.16 5.12
CA GLU A 93 18.02 8.72 4.18
C GLU A 93 17.57 10.11 4.66
N PRO A 94 17.36 11.07 3.75
CA PRO A 94 17.17 12.47 4.12
C PRO A 94 15.91 12.64 5.00
N PRO A 95 15.97 13.51 6.04
CA PRO A 95 14.83 13.74 6.92
C PRO A 95 13.65 14.30 6.12
N ILE A 96 12.51 13.62 6.23
CA ILE A 96 11.25 14.00 5.56
C ILE A 96 10.28 14.56 6.60
N SER A 97 9.47 15.54 6.20
CA SER A 97 8.39 16.11 7.04
C SER A 97 7.19 16.46 6.16
N ARG A 98 6.04 16.80 6.75
CA ARG A 98 4.89 17.29 5.96
C ARG A 98 5.22 18.51 5.10
N ARG A 99 6.19 19.35 5.52
CA ARG A 99 6.67 20.52 4.76
C ARG A 99 7.47 20.14 3.50
N SER A 100 7.78 18.86 3.30
CA SER A 100 8.36 18.33 2.06
C SER A 100 7.32 18.12 0.95
N PHE A 101 6.03 18.11 1.29
CA PHE A 101 4.90 17.88 0.38
C PHE A 101 4.20 19.21 0.00
N PRO A 102 3.36 19.23 -1.05
CA PRO A 102 2.61 20.44 -1.44
C PRO A 102 1.75 21.00 -0.31
N GLU A 103 1.54 22.32 -0.31
CA GLU A 103 0.59 22.96 0.60
C GLU A 103 -0.83 22.40 0.36
N GLY A 104 -1.57 22.15 1.45
CA GLY A 104 -2.87 21.50 1.40
C GLY A 104 -2.86 19.98 1.12
N PHE A 105 -1.69 19.34 1.01
CA PHE A 105 -1.60 17.88 0.90
C PHE A 105 -2.15 17.21 2.17
N ILE A 106 -3.09 16.29 2.00
CA ILE A 106 -3.84 15.66 3.09
C ILE A 106 -3.10 14.43 3.59
N PHE A 107 -2.77 14.38 4.89
CA PHE A 107 -2.32 13.17 5.56
C PHE A 107 -3.44 12.59 6.42
N GLY A 108 -3.61 11.27 6.36
CA GLY A 108 -4.65 10.55 7.08
C GLY A 108 -4.34 9.07 7.31
N THR A 109 -5.37 8.30 7.63
CA THR A 109 -5.29 6.87 7.94
C THR A 109 -6.64 6.18 7.73
N ALA A 110 -6.68 4.84 7.67
CA ALA A 110 -7.81 4.04 7.14
C ALA A 110 -8.25 2.83 8.01
N SER A 111 -9.48 2.30 7.76
CA SER A 111 -10.08 1.10 8.38
C SER A 111 -11.21 0.44 7.52
N SER A 112 -11.68 -0.77 7.88
CA SER A 112 -12.68 -1.62 7.15
C SER A 112 -13.49 -2.57 8.07
N SER A 113 -14.13 -3.65 7.53
CA SER A 113 -14.98 -4.61 8.28
C SER A 113 -15.25 -6.00 7.61
N TYR A 114 -15.01 -7.12 8.33
CA TYR A 114 -15.64 -8.50 8.20
C TYR A 114 -15.28 -9.37 6.94
N GLN A 115 -14.75 -10.63 6.92
CA GLN A 115 -14.54 -11.77 7.86
C GLN A 115 -13.09 -12.39 7.77
N ILE A 116 -12.71 -13.36 8.65
CA ILE A 116 -11.31 -13.89 8.80
C ILE A 116 -11.15 -15.43 9.01
N ALA A 117 -9.92 -15.99 8.93
CA ALA A 117 -9.65 -17.45 9.02
C ALA A 117 -8.93 -17.99 10.28
N ASP A 118 -8.58 -17.17 11.29
CA ASP A 118 -8.07 -17.70 12.59
C ASP A 118 -9.16 -18.32 13.49
N LYS A 119 -10.38 -18.44 12.93
CA LYS A 119 -11.66 -18.87 13.53
C LYS A 119 -12.31 -17.90 14.50
N SER A 120 -11.72 -16.74 14.78
CA SER A 120 -12.46 -15.64 15.40
C SER A 120 -13.16 -14.77 14.35
N ASN A 121 -13.83 -13.70 14.77
CA ASN A 121 -14.72 -12.91 13.92
C ASN A 121 -14.69 -11.41 14.28
N GLY A 122 -15.36 -10.62 13.45
CA GLY A 122 -15.35 -9.15 13.50
C GLY A 122 -16.48 -8.56 14.34
N ASP A 123 -17.20 -9.41 15.09
CA ASP A 123 -18.39 -9.07 15.85
C ASP A 123 -18.12 -7.98 16.89
N VAL A 124 -16.89 -7.97 17.45
CA VAL A 124 -16.35 -6.90 18.28
C VAL A 124 -15.27 -6.10 17.54
N ALA A 125 -14.35 -6.76 16.83
CA ALA A 125 -13.18 -6.13 16.21
C ALA A 125 -12.41 -5.24 17.20
N ALA A 126 -12.10 -4.00 16.82
CA ALA A 126 -11.53 -3.00 17.73
C ALA A 126 -12.60 -2.24 18.55
N ASP A 127 -13.86 -2.66 18.57
CA ASP A 127 -14.99 -2.01 19.27
C ASP A 127 -15.16 -0.50 18.97
N SER A 128 -14.72 -0.04 17.80
CA SER A 128 -14.82 1.37 17.39
C SER A 128 -16.28 1.87 17.32
N TYR A 129 -17.28 1.00 17.30
CA TYR A 129 -18.69 1.40 17.40
C TYR A 129 -18.99 2.14 18.70
N HIS A 130 -18.43 1.68 19.83
CA HIS A 130 -18.52 2.35 21.12
C HIS A 130 -17.35 3.31 21.36
N LEU A 131 -16.14 2.94 20.89
CA LEU A 131 -14.89 3.63 21.20
C LEU A 131 -14.47 4.72 20.20
N TYR A 132 -15.29 5.07 19.20
CA TYR A 132 -14.93 6.06 18.15
C TYR A 132 -14.40 7.39 18.69
N LYS A 133 -14.84 7.86 19.86
CA LYS A 133 -14.36 9.12 20.46
C LYS A 133 -12.89 9.05 20.87
N GLU A 134 -12.44 7.89 21.32
CA GLU A 134 -11.04 7.63 21.65
C GLU A 134 -10.21 7.52 20.36
N ASP A 135 -10.73 6.85 19.34
CA ASP A 135 -10.07 6.75 18.02
C ASP A 135 -9.89 8.14 17.40
N VAL A 136 -10.91 9.00 17.46
CA VAL A 136 -10.85 10.39 16.97
C VAL A 136 -9.96 11.28 17.86
N ARG A 137 -9.85 11.00 19.17
CA ARG A 137 -8.86 11.67 20.03
C ARG A 137 -7.43 11.31 19.60
N ILE A 138 -7.15 10.04 19.32
CA ILE A 138 -5.85 9.56 18.84
C ILE A 138 -5.50 10.23 17.50
N MET A 139 -6.42 10.28 16.53
CA MET A 139 -6.23 11.02 15.28
C MET A 139 -5.85 12.49 15.54
N LYS A 140 -6.54 13.17 16.47
CA LYS A 140 -6.26 14.56 16.83
C LYS A 140 -4.88 14.71 17.48
N ASP A 141 -4.53 13.82 18.38
CA ASP A 141 -3.25 13.83 19.08
C ASP A 141 -2.06 13.47 18.17
N MET A 142 -2.30 12.73 17.08
CA MET A 142 -1.33 12.50 16.00
C MET A 142 -1.25 13.66 14.98
N GLY A 143 -2.26 14.53 14.91
CA GLY A 143 -2.27 15.69 14.02
C GLY A 143 -2.60 15.38 12.55
N VAL A 144 -3.32 14.29 12.27
CA VAL A 144 -3.77 13.97 10.89
C VAL A 144 -4.81 14.99 10.40
N ASP A 145 -4.82 15.24 9.08
CA ASP A 145 -5.72 16.20 8.42
C ASP A 145 -7.03 15.53 7.93
N ALA A 146 -7.05 14.20 7.82
CA ALA A 146 -8.22 13.41 7.41
C ALA A 146 -8.25 12.00 8.01
N TYR A 147 -9.44 11.39 8.01
CA TYR A 147 -9.65 9.98 8.34
C TYR A 147 -10.51 9.32 7.26
N ARG A 148 -10.09 8.15 6.79
CA ARG A 148 -10.83 7.32 5.86
C ARG A 148 -11.50 6.16 6.60
N PHE A 149 -12.80 5.99 6.42
CA PHE A 149 -13.56 4.89 6.99
C PHE A 149 -14.67 4.42 6.04
N SER A 150 -15.20 3.22 6.24
CA SER A 150 -16.40 2.73 5.56
C SER A 150 -17.68 3.01 6.34
N ILE A 151 -18.75 3.31 5.62
CA ILE A 151 -20.11 3.07 6.12
C ILE A 151 -20.42 1.61 5.85
N SER A 152 -20.93 0.90 6.85
CA SER A 152 -21.38 -0.48 6.68
C SER A 152 -22.82 -0.49 6.16
N TRP A 153 -23.03 -1.15 5.01
CA TRP A 153 -24.31 -1.17 4.30
C TRP A 153 -25.41 -1.79 5.16
N THR A 154 -25.16 -2.97 5.74
CA THR A 154 -26.11 -3.64 6.65
C THR A 154 -26.46 -2.81 7.88
N ARG A 155 -25.54 -1.94 8.34
CA ARG A 155 -25.81 -1.04 9.47
C ARG A 155 -26.77 0.10 9.11
N ILE A 156 -26.88 0.47 7.83
CA ILE A 156 -27.84 1.47 7.33
C ILE A 156 -29.15 0.82 6.84
N LEU A 157 -29.05 -0.23 6.02
CA LEU A 157 -30.16 -1.00 5.47
C LEU A 157 -29.99 -2.47 5.86
N PRO A 158 -30.60 -2.96 6.97
CA PRO A 158 -30.40 -4.32 7.47
C PRO A 158 -30.71 -5.42 6.44
N ASN A 159 -31.77 -5.24 5.65
CA ASN A 159 -32.15 -6.15 4.55
C ASN A 159 -31.56 -5.72 3.19
N GLY A 160 -30.50 -4.90 3.20
CA GLY A 160 -29.77 -4.37 2.04
C GLY A 160 -30.51 -3.35 1.15
N SER A 161 -31.84 -3.41 1.07
CA SER A 161 -32.67 -2.57 0.20
C SER A 161 -33.61 -1.65 1.00
N LEU A 162 -34.06 -0.54 0.41
CA LEU A 162 -34.92 0.44 1.09
C LEU A 162 -36.25 -0.13 1.59
N SER A 163 -36.74 -1.23 1.00
CA SER A 163 -37.95 -1.93 1.46
C SER A 163 -37.78 -2.62 2.82
N GLY A 164 -36.55 -2.81 3.30
CA GLY A 164 -36.25 -3.22 4.68
C GLY A 164 -36.29 -2.09 5.71
N GLY A 165 -36.44 -0.84 5.28
CA GLY A 165 -36.34 0.34 6.13
C GLY A 165 -34.91 0.79 6.41
N ILE A 166 -34.77 2.03 6.91
CA ILE A 166 -33.48 2.64 7.27
C ILE A 166 -33.28 2.51 8.79
N ASN A 167 -32.18 1.89 9.21
CA ASN A 167 -31.78 1.82 10.61
C ASN A 167 -31.32 3.20 11.12
N ARG A 168 -32.17 3.84 11.94
CA ARG A 168 -31.90 5.17 12.48
C ARG A 168 -30.81 5.20 13.56
N GLU A 169 -30.50 4.08 14.22
CA GLU A 169 -29.35 3.98 15.13
C GLU A 169 -28.04 3.93 14.35
N GLY A 170 -28.02 3.19 13.24
CA GLY A 170 -26.88 3.16 12.31
C GLY A 170 -26.59 4.55 11.73
N ILE A 171 -27.63 5.25 11.25
CA ILE A 171 -27.53 6.67 10.84
C ILE A 171 -26.98 7.56 11.98
N SER A 172 -27.43 7.34 13.22
CA SER A 172 -26.98 8.13 14.37
C SER A 172 -25.50 7.90 14.71
N TYR A 173 -25.02 6.65 14.62
CA TYR A 173 -23.60 6.32 14.83
C TYR A 173 -22.68 7.06 13.86
N TYR A 174 -22.93 6.97 12.54
CA TYR A 174 -22.09 7.66 11.57
C TYR A 174 -22.20 9.19 11.67
N ASN A 175 -23.38 9.73 11.98
CA ASN A 175 -23.54 11.15 12.29
C ASN A 175 -22.67 11.58 13.49
N ASN A 176 -22.63 10.79 14.57
CA ASN A 176 -21.82 11.07 15.74
C ASN A 176 -20.30 11.00 15.44
N LEU A 177 -19.86 10.00 14.67
CA LEU A 177 -18.47 9.88 14.20
C LEU A 177 -18.06 11.09 13.33
N ILE A 178 -18.88 11.43 12.32
CA ILE A 178 -18.62 12.56 11.41
C ILE A 178 -18.58 13.89 12.17
N ASN A 179 -19.45 14.07 13.16
CA ASN A 179 -19.47 15.27 13.99
C ASN A 179 -18.23 15.36 14.90
N GLU A 180 -17.83 14.28 15.58
CA GLU A 180 -16.64 14.27 16.44
C GLU A 180 -15.36 14.51 15.61
N LEU A 181 -15.22 13.89 14.43
CA LEU A 181 -14.12 14.13 13.48
C LEU A 181 -13.99 15.62 13.12
N LEU A 182 -15.09 16.23 12.67
CA LEU A 182 -15.10 17.64 12.27
C LEU A 182 -14.88 18.58 13.46
N LEU A 183 -15.37 18.24 14.66
CA LEU A 183 -15.10 18.98 15.90
C LEU A 183 -13.62 18.95 16.30
N LYS A 184 -12.83 17.95 15.88
CA LYS A 184 -11.37 17.96 16.03
C LYS A 184 -10.63 18.59 14.84
N GLY A 185 -11.33 18.88 13.75
CA GLY A 185 -10.75 19.38 12.49
C GLY A 185 -10.20 18.28 11.57
N VAL A 186 -10.63 17.03 11.73
CA VAL A 186 -10.25 15.89 10.88
C VAL A 186 -11.30 15.72 9.78
N GLN A 187 -10.89 15.70 8.52
CA GLN A 187 -11.81 15.58 7.38
C GLN A 187 -12.28 14.13 7.16
N PRO A 188 -13.60 13.85 7.04
CA PRO A 188 -14.10 12.51 6.71
C PRO A 188 -13.96 12.21 5.21
N PHE A 189 -13.25 11.12 4.90
CA PHE A 189 -13.22 10.47 3.59
C PHE A 189 -14.00 9.15 3.70
N VAL A 190 -15.17 9.08 3.06
CA VAL A 190 -16.12 7.98 3.33
C VAL A 190 -16.15 7.00 2.17
N THR A 191 -15.84 5.74 2.46
CA THR A 191 -16.07 4.60 1.56
C THR A 191 -17.50 4.09 1.74
N LEU A 192 -18.27 3.96 0.67
CA LEU A 192 -19.65 3.48 0.71
C LEU A 192 -19.73 1.96 0.81
N PHE A 193 -18.88 1.23 0.09
CA PHE A 193 -18.80 -0.22 0.15
C PHE A 193 -17.37 -0.69 0.37
N HIS A 194 -17.16 -1.50 1.40
CA HIS A 194 -15.87 -2.10 1.72
C HIS A 194 -16.05 -3.60 1.97
N TRP A 195 -16.53 -4.31 0.93
CA TRP A 195 -16.71 -5.76 0.85
C TRP A 195 -17.84 -6.33 1.74
N ASP A 196 -18.55 -5.47 2.45
CA ASP A 196 -19.55 -5.77 3.47
C ASP A 196 -20.97 -5.99 2.91
N SER A 197 -21.08 -6.81 1.86
CA SER A 197 -22.34 -7.13 1.16
C SER A 197 -23.44 -7.62 2.12
N PRO A 198 -24.66 -7.04 2.07
CA PRO A 198 -25.78 -7.54 2.85
C PRO A 198 -26.15 -8.98 2.46
N GLN A 199 -26.08 -9.91 3.41
CA GLN A 199 -26.45 -11.32 3.20
C GLN A 199 -27.85 -11.47 2.60
N ALA A 200 -28.81 -10.62 2.99
CA ALA A 200 -30.16 -10.60 2.44
C ALA A 200 -30.24 -10.28 0.92
N LEU A 201 -29.19 -9.76 0.30
CA LEU A 201 -29.07 -9.57 -1.15
C LEU A 201 -28.32 -10.73 -1.82
N GLU A 202 -27.36 -11.34 -1.12
CA GLU A 202 -26.71 -12.59 -1.54
C GLU A 202 -27.74 -13.73 -1.58
N ASP A 203 -28.55 -13.92 -0.52
CA ASP A 203 -29.61 -14.94 -0.45
C ASP A 203 -30.73 -14.71 -1.50
N LYS A 204 -31.01 -13.45 -1.82
CA LYS A 204 -32.14 -13.04 -2.70
C LYS A 204 -31.82 -13.16 -4.19
N TYR A 205 -30.56 -12.93 -4.59
CA TYR A 205 -30.16 -12.96 -6.00
C TYR A 205 -28.65 -13.17 -6.27
N ASN A 206 -27.89 -13.74 -5.32
CA ASN A 206 -26.43 -13.90 -5.36
C ASN A 206 -25.68 -12.55 -5.49
N GLY A 207 -26.19 -11.50 -4.84
CA GLY A 207 -25.49 -10.23 -4.66
C GLY A 207 -24.93 -9.65 -5.95
N PHE A 208 -23.61 -9.50 -6.02
CA PHE A 208 -22.93 -8.92 -7.19
C PHE A 208 -22.95 -9.79 -8.45
N LEU A 209 -23.42 -11.04 -8.40
CA LEU A 209 -23.65 -11.85 -9.61
C LEU A 209 -24.94 -11.48 -10.35
N SER A 210 -25.82 -10.66 -9.76
CA SER A 210 -27.05 -10.16 -10.38
C SER A 210 -26.99 -8.65 -10.66
N PRO A 211 -27.51 -8.16 -11.80
CA PRO A 211 -27.59 -6.74 -12.09
C PRO A 211 -28.53 -5.97 -11.13
N ASN A 212 -29.37 -6.66 -10.36
CA ASN A 212 -30.25 -6.04 -9.37
C ASN A 212 -29.47 -5.23 -8.31
N ILE A 213 -28.23 -5.68 -7.99
CA ILE A 213 -27.34 -5.00 -7.02
C ILE A 213 -27.06 -3.54 -7.40
N ILE A 214 -27.10 -3.21 -8.70
CA ILE A 214 -26.80 -1.88 -9.23
C ILE A 214 -27.80 -0.85 -8.67
N ASN A 215 -29.08 -1.22 -8.55
CA ASN A 215 -30.10 -0.32 -8.02
C ASN A 215 -30.14 -0.31 -6.49
N ASP A 216 -30.07 -1.49 -5.84
CA ASP A 216 -30.03 -1.57 -4.37
C ASP A 216 -28.81 -0.81 -3.79
N TYR A 217 -27.62 -0.93 -4.41
CA TYR A 217 -26.42 -0.16 -4.03
C TYR A 217 -26.60 1.35 -4.26
N LYS A 218 -27.19 1.76 -5.37
CA LYS A 218 -27.44 3.17 -5.69
C LYS A 218 -28.41 3.81 -4.70
N GLU A 219 -29.45 3.10 -4.27
CA GLU A 219 -30.41 3.57 -3.25
C GLU A 219 -29.77 3.67 -1.85
N TYR A 220 -28.91 2.72 -1.50
CA TYR A 220 -28.06 2.81 -0.30
C TYR A 220 -27.11 4.01 -0.34
N ALA A 221 -26.40 4.22 -1.45
CA ALA A 221 -25.52 5.37 -1.65
C ALA A 221 -26.29 6.70 -1.59
N GLU A 222 -27.48 6.77 -2.21
CA GLU A 222 -28.34 7.96 -2.13
C GLU A 222 -28.79 8.25 -0.68
N THR A 223 -29.05 7.21 0.11
CA THR A 223 -29.34 7.35 1.55
C THR A 223 -28.16 7.95 2.30
N CYS A 224 -26.94 7.48 2.03
CA CYS A 224 -25.72 8.06 2.60
C CYS A 224 -25.49 9.52 2.16
N PHE A 225 -25.76 9.86 0.89
CA PHE A 225 -25.66 11.24 0.40
C PHE A 225 -26.69 12.16 1.06
N LYS A 226 -27.93 11.71 1.28
CA LYS A 226 -28.99 12.46 1.97
C LYS A 226 -28.63 12.75 3.44
N GLU A 227 -28.15 11.75 4.16
CA GLU A 227 -28.03 11.77 5.63
C GLU A 227 -26.67 12.31 6.13
N PHE A 228 -25.64 12.32 5.28
CA PHE A 228 -24.26 12.72 5.67
C PHE A 228 -23.57 13.71 4.73
N GLY A 229 -24.05 13.89 3.49
CA GLY A 229 -23.34 14.67 2.47
C GLY A 229 -23.35 16.19 2.69
N ASP A 230 -24.13 16.69 3.65
CA ASP A 230 -24.04 18.05 4.15
C ASP A 230 -22.67 18.32 4.80
N ARG A 231 -22.06 17.31 5.43
CA ARG A 231 -20.75 17.35 6.10
C ARG A 231 -19.64 16.60 5.33
N VAL A 232 -19.93 15.44 4.75
CA VAL A 232 -18.95 14.64 4.00
C VAL A 232 -18.67 15.25 2.62
N LYS A 233 -17.39 15.44 2.29
CA LYS A 233 -16.95 16.09 1.02
C LYS A 233 -16.07 15.22 0.13
N HIS A 234 -15.67 14.04 0.59
CA HIS A 234 -14.90 13.08 -0.21
C HIS A 234 -15.56 11.70 -0.10
N TRP A 235 -16.20 11.27 -1.18
CA TRP A 235 -16.91 10.01 -1.30
C TRP A 235 -16.11 9.02 -2.15
N ILE A 236 -15.87 7.83 -1.61
CA ILE A 236 -15.31 6.68 -2.32
C ILE A 236 -16.47 5.70 -2.46
N THR A 237 -16.75 5.24 -3.68
CA THR A 237 -17.80 4.26 -3.95
C THR A 237 -17.37 2.87 -3.43
N PHE A 238 -16.48 2.20 -4.15
CA PHE A 238 -15.95 0.89 -3.78
C PHE A 238 -14.50 1.00 -3.27
N ASN A 239 -14.16 0.21 -2.24
CA ASN A 239 -12.77 -0.19 -2.00
C ASN A 239 -12.43 -1.42 -2.84
N GLU A 240 -11.30 -1.37 -3.55
CA GLU A 240 -10.67 -2.52 -4.21
C GLU A 240 -11.66 -3.51 -4.84
N PRO A 241 -12.45 -3.06 -5.83
CA PRO A 241 -13.50 -3.89 -6.42
C PRO A 241 -12.94 -5.19 -7.01
N LEU A 242 -11.68 -5.17 -7.47
CA LEU A 242 -10.91 -6.35 -7.89
C LEU A 242 -10.72 -7.38 -6.76
N SER A 243 -10.23 -6.95 -5.60
CA SER A 243 -9.95 -7.85 -4.46
C SER A 243 -11.21 -8.59 -4.03
N PHE A 244 -12.35 -7.88 -3.98
CA PHE A 244 -13.67 -8.47 -3.78
C PHE A 244 -14.02 -9.54 -4.84
N CYS A 245 -13.94 -9.20 -6.14
CA CYS A 245 -14.25 -10.17 -7.21
C CYS A 245 -13.35 -11.41 -7.18
N VAL A 246 -12.04 -11.20 -7.03
CA VAL A 246 -11.01 -12.21 -7.28
C VAL A 246 -10.81 -13.15 -6.10
N ALA A 247 -11.01 -12.68 -4.87
CA ALA A 247 -10.95 -13.54 -3.67
C ALA A 247 -12.34 -14.02 -3.22
N GLY A 248 -13.43 -13.34 -3.59
CA GLY A 248 -14.80 -13.74 -3.28
C GLY A 248 -15.40 -14.77 -4.26
N TYR A 249 -14.96 -14.76 -5.52
CA TYR A 249 -15.50 -15.62 -6.60
C TYR A 249 -14.44 -16.41 -7.38
N ALA A 250 -13.17 -16.38 -6.94
CA ALA A 250 -12.06 -17.18 -7.46
C ALA A 250 -10.99 -17.33 -6.35
N SER A 251 -9.78 -17.74 -6.71
CA SER A 251 -8.62 -17.82 -5.80
C SER A 251 -8.88 -18.74 -4.59
N GLY A 252 -9.65 -19.81 -4.81
CA GLY A 252 -10.05 -20.76 -3.77
C GLY A 252 -11.18 -20.27 -2.84
N GLY A 253 -11.85 -19.15 -3.14
CA GLY A 253 -12.95 -18.61 -2.32
C GLY A 253 -12.46 -18.05 -0.99
N MET A 254 -11.32 -17.36 -1.00
CA MET A 254 -10.61 -16.92 0.21
C MET A 254 -11.38 -15.88 1.04
N PHE A 255 -12.21 -15.04 0.41
CA PHE A 255 -13.08 -14.06 1.07
C PHE A 255 -14.56 -14.39 0.81
N ALA A 256 -15.48 -13.77 1.56
CA ALA A 256 -16.92 -13.88 1.29
C ALA A 256 -17.28 -13.39 -0.14
N PRO A 257 -18.23 -14.02 -0.86
CA PRO A 257 -19.11 -15.11 -0.42
C PRO A 257 -18.51 -16.54 -0.50
N GLY A 258 -17.19 -16.70 -0.69
CA GLY A 258 -16.51 -17.99 -0.58
C GLY A 258 -16.71 -18.91 -1.80
N ARG A 259 -16.81 -18.33 -3.00
CA ARG A 259 -17.11 -19.04 -4.24
C ARG A 259 -15.86 -19.26 -5.09
N CYS A 260 -15.76 -20.42 -5.74
CA CYS A 260 -14.70 -20.73 -6.69
C CYS A 260 -15.03 -22.00 -7.49
N SER A 261 -14.30 -22.22 -8.57
CA SER A 261 -14.33 -23.49 -9.31
C SER A 261 -13.80 -24.66 -8.45
N PRO A 262 -14.36 -25.89 -8.53
CA PRO A 262 -13.98 -27.04 -7.69
C PRO A 262 -12.52 -27.53 -7.75
N TRP A 263 -11.70 -26.94 -8.62
CA TRP A 263 -10.27 -27.26 -8.77
C TRP A 263 -9.34 -26.18 -8.18
N GLU A 264 -9.87 -25.02 -7.78
CA GLU A 264 -9.09 -23.98 -7.07
C GLU A 264 -9.18 -24.10 -5.54
N GLY A 265 -10.28 -24.61 -5.01
CA GLY A 265 -10.53 -24.69 -3.58
C GLY A 265 -11.80 -25.47 -3.24
N ASN A 266 -12.05 -25.66 -1.95
CA ASN A 266 -13.17 -26.46 -1.43
C ASN A 266 -14.47 -25.63 -1.31
N CYS A 267 -14.80 -24.86 -2.36
CA CYS A 267 -15.98 -24.03 -2.42
C CYS A 267 -17.24 -24.87 -2.71
N SER A 268 -18.38 -24.52 -2.11
CA SER A 268 -19.65 -25.22 -2.35
C SER A 268 -20.23 -24.98 -3.75
N ALA A 269 -19.91 -23.83 -4.34
CA ALA A 269 -20.24 -23.46 -5.72
C ALA A 269 -19.29 -22.38 -6.24
N GLY A 270 -19.26 -22.21 -7.57
CA GLY A 270 -18.62 -21.08 -8.24
C GLY A 270 -18.09 -21.40 -9.63
N ASP A 271 -17.70 -20.36 -10.36
CA ASP A 271 -16.95 -20.44 -11.62
C ASP A 271 -15.91 -19.31 -11.66
N SER A 272 -14.69 -19.62 -11.24
CA SER A 272 -13.54 -18.71 -11.23
C SER A 272 -13.21 -18.11 -12.60
N GLY A 273 -13.71 -18.73 -13.68
CA GLY A 273 -13.56 -18.25 -15.05
C GLY A 273 -14.64 -17.26 -15.49
N ARG A 274 -15.73 -17.06 -14.72
CA ARG A 274 -16.85 -16.18 -15.09
C ARG A 274 -17.31 -15.26 -13.97
N GLU A 275 -17.51 -15.78 -12.76
CA GLU A 275 -18.12 -15.04 -11.65
C GLU A 275 -17.34 -13.78 -11.24
N PRO A 276 -15.98 -13.75 -11.19
CA PRO A 276 -15.23 -12.51 -10.99
C PRO A 276 -15.51 -11.45 -12.07
N TYR A 277 -15.72 -11.86 -13.32
CA TYR A 277 -16.01 -10.95 -14.44
C TYR A 277 -17.43 -10.39 -14.37
N THR A 278 -18.42 -11.21 -13.98
CA THR A 278 -19.79 -10.74 -13.71
C THR A 278 -19.82 -9.76 -12.54
N ALA A 279 -19.21 -10.12 -11.39
CA ALA A 279 -19.21 -9.29 -10.19
C ALA A 279 -18.54 -7.92 -10.42
N CYS A 280 -17.39 -7.90 -11.11
CA CYS A 280 -16.66 -6.67 -11.40
C CYS A 280 -17.37 -5.79 -12.44
N HIS A 281 -18.09 -6.39 -13.38
CA HIS A 281 -18.92 -5.65 -14.33
C HIS A 281 -20.10 -4.95 -13.63
N HIS A 282 -20.80 -5.65 -12.73
CA HIS A 282 -21.87 -5.04 -11.94
C HIS A 282 -21.35 -3.99 -10.95
N GLN A 283 -20.16 -4.16 -10.35
CA GLN A 283 -19.53 -3.09 -9.54
C GLN A 283 -19.21 -1.84 -10.37
N LEU A 284 -18.67 -1.97 -11.59
CA LEU A 284 -18.41 -0.82 -12.47
C LEU A 284 -19.69 -0.08 -12.88
N LEU A 285 -20.78 -0.80 -13.14
CA LEU A 285 -22.09 -0.20 -13.43
C LEU A 285 -22.71 0.47 -12.21
N ALA A 286 -22.66 -0.18 -11.04
CA ALA A 286 -23.13 0.34 -9.75
C ALA A 286 -22.36 1.61 -9.33
N HIS A 287 -21.05 1.63 -9.57
CA HIS A 287 -20.18 2.80 -9.42
C HIS A 287 -20.66 3.95 -10.30
N ALA A 288 -20.78 3.72 -11.61
CA ALA A 288 -21.05 4.79 -12.57
C ALA A 288 -22.48 5.37 -12.43
N GLU A 289 -23.49 4.53 -12.19
CA GLU A 289 -24.85 4.99 -11.85
C GLU A 289 -24.87 5.83 -10.56
N THR A 290 -24.11 5.42 -9.54
CA THR A 290 -24.02 6.15 -8.26
C THR A 290 -23.29 7.49 -8.42
N VAL A 291 -22.24 7.53 -9.24
CA VAL A 291 -21.53 8.78 -9.54
C VAL A 291 -22.38 9.71 -10.38
N ARG A 292 -23.10 9.20 -11.39
CA ARG A 292 -24.06 9.99 -12.17
C ARG A 292 -25.11 10.62 -11.24
N LEU A 293 -25.72 9.83 -10.35
CA LEU A 293 -26.65 10.32 -9.33
C LEU A 293 -26.02 11.37 -8.41
N TYR A 294 -24.79 11.18 -7.96
CA TYR A 294 -24.10 12.17 -7.13
C TYR A 294 -23.87 13.49 -7.89
N LYS A 295 -23.36 13.42 -9.13
CA LYS A 295 -23.04 14.60 -9.95
C LYS A 295 -24.30 15.38 -10.34
N GLU A 296 -25.37 14.70 -10.75
CA GLU A 296 -26.66 15.31 -11.12
C GLU A 296 -27.37 15.96 -9.93
N LYS A 297 -27.45 15.28 -8.78
CA LYS A 297 -28.40 15.62 -7.70
C LYS A 297 -27.75 16.22 -6.44
N TYR A 298 -26.48 15.92 -6.17
CA TYR A 298 -25.85 16.22 -4.88
C TYR A 298 -24.62 17.12 -4.99
N GLN A 299 -23.77 16.96 -6.00
CA GLN A 299 -22.46 17.62 -6.07
C GLN A 299 -22.56 19.16 -6.05
N VAL A 300 -23.51 19.75 -6.77
CA VAL A 300 -23.70 21.21 -6.81
C VAL A 300 -24.12 21.77 -5.44
N LEU A 301 -25.00 21.06 -4.73
CA LEU A 301 -25.53 21.46 -3.42
C LEU A 301 -24.50 21.23 -2.30
N GLN A 302 -23.86 20.06 -2.30
CA GLN A 302 -22.98 19.59 -1.23
C GLN A 302 -21.52 20.01 -1.41
N LYS A 303 -21.10 20.34 -2.64
CA LYS A 303 -19.74 20.74 -3.02
C LYS A 303 -18.66 19.70 -2.67
N GLY A 304 -19.05 18.42 -2.66
CA GLY A 304 -18.15 17.28 -2.47
C GLY A 304 -17.62 16.71 -3.78
N LYS A 305 -16.66 15.79 -3.68
CA LYS A 305 -16.07 15.01 -4.78
C LYS A 305 -16.37 13.53 -4.59
N ILE A 306 -16.53 12.79 -5.68
CA ILE A 306 -16.75 11.34 -5.66
C ILE A 306 -15.73 10.59 -6.53
N GLY A 307 -15.36 9.38 -6.10
CA GLY A 307 -14.39 8.54 -6.80
C GLY A 307 -14.54 7.06 -6.46
N ILE A 308 -13.50 6.30 -6.76
CA ILE A 308 -13.36 4.86 -6.49
C ILE A 308 -11.93 4.56 -6.04
N THR A 309 -11.75 3.57 -5.19
CA THR A 309 -10.42 3.13 -4.73
C THR A 309 -10.04 1.82 -5.42
N LEU A 310 -8.86 1.81 -6.05
CA LEU A 310 -8.31 0.67 -6.78
C LEU A 310 -6.99 0.25 -6.16
N VAL A 311 -6.69 -1.05 -6.17
CA VAL A 311 -5.38 -1.60 -5.78
C VAL A 311 -4.59 -2.03 -7.00
N SER A 312 -3.28 -1.84 -6.96
CA SER A 312 -2.38 -2.52 -7.87
C SER A 312 -1.03 -2.77 -7.23
N ASN A 313 -0.50 -3.97 -7.43
CA ASN A 313 0.93 -4.24 -7.28
C ASN A 313 1.65 -3.62 -8.48
N TRP A 314 2.93 -3.28 -8.34
CA TRP A 314 3.76 -2.99 -9.51
C TRP A 314 4.41 -4.28 -10.04
N PHE A 315 4.38 -4.44 -11.36
CA PHE A 315 4.83 -5.66 -12.04
C PHE A 315 6.16 -5.43 -12.76
N VAL A 316 7.23 -5.98 -12.20
CA VAL A 316 8.57 -5.91 -12.79
C VAL A 316 8.75 -7.10 -13.75
N PRO A 317 9.17 -6.91 -15.02
CA PRO A 317 9.46 -8.02 -15.92
C PRO A 317 10.51 -8.97 -15.32
N PHE A 318 10.20 -10.28 -15.26
CA PHE A 318 11.10 -11.27 -14.66
C PHE A 318 12.48 -11.25 -15.32
N SER A 319 12.54 -11.09 -16.65
CA SER A 319 13.76 -10.76 -17.39
C SER A 319 13.47 -9.73 -18.49
N ARG A 320 14.52 -9.26 -19.18
CA ARG A 320 14.41 -8.28 -20.28
C ARG A 320 13.83 -8.85 -21.59
N SER A 321 13.36 -10.10 -21.62
CA SER A 321 12.72 -10.65 -22.82
C SER A 321 11.39 -9.97 -23.11
N LYS A 322 11.08 -9.77 -24.40
CA LYS A 322 9.81 -9.20 -24.86
C LYS A 322 8.59 -9.91 -24.25
N SER A 323 8.63 -11.24 -24.18
CA SER A 323 7.59 -12.06 -23.54
C SER A 323 7.33 -11.69 -22.07
N ASN A 324 8.39 -11.48 -21.26
CA ASN A 324 8.25 -11.13 -19.84
C ASN A 324 7.85 -9.66 -19.64
N ILE A 325 8.26 -8.77 -20.54
CA ILE A 325 7.78 -7.38 -20.58
C ILE A 325 6.27 -7.35 -20.87
N ASP A 326 5.81 -8.16 -21.82
CA ASP A 326 4.38 -8.26 -22.14
C ASP A 326 3.59 -9.01 -21.07
N ALA A 327 4.21 -9.93 -20.32
CA ALA A 327 3.59 -10.57 -19.16
C ALA A 327 3.38 -9.59 -17.99
N ALA A 328 4.36 -8.71 -17.72
CA ALA A 328 4.21 -7.63 -16.74
C ALA A 328 3.09 -6.65 -17.13
N ARG A 329 2.97 -6.33 -18.43
CA ARG A 329 1.86 -5.54 -18.97
C ARG A 329 0.52 -6.23 -18.77
N ARG A 330 0.37 -7.50 -19.16
CA ARG A 330 -0.87 -8.26 -18.93
C ARG A 330 -1.25 -8.36 -17.44
N ALA A 331 -0.28 -8.52 -16.54
CA ALA A 331 -0.55 -8.50 -15.11
C ALA A 331 -1.10 -7.13 -14.63
N LEU A 332 -0.53 -6.03 -15.14
CA LEU A 332 -1.01 -4.68 -14.85
C LEU A 332 -2.37 -4.38 -15.50
N ASP A 333 -2.61 -4.87 -16.72
CA ASP A 333 -3.89 -4.77 -17.42
C ASP A 333 -5.00 -5.50 -16.63
N PHE A 334 -4.73 -6.72 -16.18
CA PHE A 334 -5.70 -7.51 -15.40
C PHE A 334 -5.92 -6.98 -13.98
N MET A 335 -4.96 -6.23 -13.41
CA MET A 335 -5.09 -5.67 -12.05
C MET A 335 -5.59 -4.22 -12.04
N LEU A 336 -4.83 -3.29 -12.60
CA LEU A 336 -5.17 -1.86 -12.65
C LEU A 336 -6.07 -1.53 -13.84
N GLY A 337 -5.69 -2.03 -15.03
CA GLY A 337 -6.36 -1.72 -16.29
C GLY A 337 -7.82 -2.17 -16.34
N TRP A 338 -8.16 -3.27 -15.67
CA TRP A 338 -9.52 -3.83 -15.61
C TRP A 338 -10.54 -2.80 -15.13
N PHE A 339 -10.13 -1.83 -14.30
CA PHE A 339 -10.93 -0.70 -13.86
C PHE A 339 -10.54 0.63 -14.50
N MET A 340 -9.24 0.93 -14.62
CA MET A 340 -8.79 2.21 -15.18
C MET A 340 -9.09 2.38 -16.67
N ASP A 341 -9.08 1.31 -17.48
CA ASP A 341 -9.44 1.40 -18.89
C ASP A 341 -10.93 1.71 -19.09
N PRO A 342 -11.90 1.02 -18.43
CA PRO A 342 -13.30 1.43 -18.46
C PRO A 342 -13.51 2.88 -18.01
N LEU A 343 -12.91 3.29 -16.88
CA LEU A 343 -13.09 4.63 -16.31
C LEU A 343 -12.56 5.76 -17.22
N ILE A 344 -11.54 5.50 -18.04
CA ILE A 344 -10.90 6.51 -18.90
C ILE A 344 -11.35 6.40 -20.36
N ARG A 345 -11.58 5.18 -20.86
CA ARG A 345 -11.79 4.87 -22.28
C ARG A 345 -13.23 4.47 -22.59
N GLY A 346 -13.93 3.85 -21.64
CA GLY A 346 -15.25 3.22 -21.81
C GLY A 346 -15.19 1.74 -22.21
N GLU A 347 -14.00 1.13 -22.25
CA GLU A 347 -13.79 -0.26 -22.69
C GLU A 347 -12.82 -0.98 -21.75
N TYR A 348 -12.93 -2.31 -21.63
CA TYR A 348 -11.91 -3.13 -20.97
C TYR A 348 -10.59 -3.19 -21.77
N PRO A 349 -9.44 -3.46 -21.12
CA PRO A 349 -8.15 -3.61 -21.81
C PRO A 349 -8.21 -4.61 -22.97
N LEU A 350 -7.47 -4.34 -24.05
CA LEU A 350 -7.45 -5.20 -25.24
C LEU A 350 -6.98 -6.62 -24.91
N SER A 351 -5.93 -6.74 -24.08
CA SER A 351 -5.41 -8.03 -23.60
C SER A 351 -6.45 -8.87 -22.87
N MET A 352 -7.29 -8.26 -22.01
CA MET A 352 -8.39 -8.94 -21.34
C MET A 352 -9.44 -9.43 -22.36
N ARG A 353 -9.82 -8.59 -23.33
CA ARG A 353 -10.79 -8.98 -24.38
C ARG A 353 -10.28 -10.14 -25.24
N GLU A 354 -9.01 -10.16 -25.62
CA GLU A 354 -8.39 -11.21 -26.45
C GLU A 354 -8.23 -12.55 -25.72
N LEU A 355 -7.99 -12.51 -24.40
CA LEU A 355 -7.69 -13.68 -23.57
C LEU A 355 -8.92 -14.28 -22.89
N VAL A 356 -9.77 -13.44 -22.27
CA VAL A 356 -10.98 -13.84 -21.52
C VAL A 356 -12.18 -14.02 -22.45
N ARG A 357 -12.24 -13.26 -23.55
CA ARG A 357 -13.22 -13.39 -24.64
C ARG A 357 -14.66 -13.34 -24.14
N ASN A 358 -15.49 -14.32 -24.49
CA ASN A 358 -16.91 -14.40 -24.15
C ASN A 358 -17.21 -14.65 -22.65
N ARG A 359 -16.18 -14.77 -21.80
CA ARG A 359 -16.34 -14.80 -20.34
C ARG A 359 -16.25 -13.39 -19.72
N LEU A 360 -15.76 -12.40 -20.47
CA LEU A 360 -15.75 -10.99 -20.10
C LEU A 360 -17.02 -10.33 -20.65
N PRO A 361 -17.90 -9.76 -19.80
CA PRO A 361 -19.06 -9.01 -20.27
C PRO A 361 -18.68 -7.84 -21.19
N GLN A 362 -19.59 -7.45 -22.07
CA GLN A 362 -19.41 -6.29 -22.96
C GLN A 362 -20.32 -5.17 -22.49
N PHE A 363 -19.78 -3.95 -22.39
CA PHE A 363 -20.61 -2.77 -22.16
C PHE A 363 -21.46 -2.47 -23.40
N THR A 364 -22.73 -2.09 -23.20
CA THR A 364 -23.49 -1.39 -24.24
C THR A 364 -22.87 -0.01 -24.48
N LYS A 365 -23.28 0.68 -25.56
CA LYS A 365 -22.80 2.04 -25.84
C LYS A 365 -23.12 3.00 -24.69
N GLU A 366 -24.33 2.89 -24.15
CA GLU A 366 -24.86 3.70 -23.06
C GLU A 366 -24.08 3.45 -21.76
N GLN A 367 -23.76 2.18 -21.47
CA GLN A 367 -22.92 1.80 -20.33
C GLN A 367 -21.47 2.31 -20.49
N SER A 368 -20.92 2.24 -21.70
CA SER A 368 -19.59 2.75 -22.03
C SER A 368 -19.50 4.27 -21.82
N GLU A 369 -20.51 5.01 -22.29
CA GLU A 369 -20.64 6.46 -22.12
C GLU A 369 -20.89 6.85 -20.65
N LEU A 370 -21.63 6.03 -19.89
CA LEU A 370 -21.88 6.23 -18.46
C LEU A 370 -20.64 6.04 -17.57
N ILE A 371 -19.81 5.02 -17.84
CA ILE A 371 -18.62 4.71 -17.02
C ILE A 371 -17.47 5.68 -17.33
N LYS A 372 -17.37 6.18 -18.55
CA LYS A 372 -16.25 7.03 -18.99
C LYS A 372 -16.26 8.39 -18.29
N GLY A 373 -15.26 8.66 -17.45
CA GLY A 373 -15.17 9.89 -16.64
C GLY A 373 -16.04 9.88 -15.38
N SER A 374 -16.52 8.71 -14.94
CA SER A 374 -17.33 8.54 -13.72
C SER A 374 -16.56 8.72 -12.40
N PHE A 375 -15.63 9.68 -12.33
CA PHE A 375 -14.91 10.03 -11.09
C PHE A 375 -14.47 11.50 -11.09
N ASP A 376 -14.12 12.01 -9.90
CA ASP A 376 -13.42 13.29 -9.69
C ASP A 376 -11.99 13.09 -9.18
N PHE A 377 -11.74 11.92 -8.57
CA PHE A 377 -10.43 11.44 -8.13
C PHE A 377 -10.38 9.91 -8.17
N ILE A 378 -9.16 9.36 -8.21
CA ILE A 378 -8.87 7.93 -8.02
C ILE A 378 -8.20 7.75 -6.65
N GLY A 379 -8.74 6.85 -5.84
CA GLY A 379 -8.02 6.27 -4.71
C GLY A 379 -7.09 5.17 -5.21
N LEU A 380 -5.83 5.19 -4.78
CA LEU A 380 -4.86 4.16 -5.10
C LEU A 380 -4.34 3.50 -3.82
N ASN A 381 -4.56 2.20 -3.69
CA ASN A 381 -4.01 1.36 -2.65
C ASN A 381 -2.73 0.69 -3.18
N TYR A 382 -1.64 0.74 -2.41
CA TYR A 382 -0.36 0.14 -2.78
C TYR A 382 0.32 -0.48 -1.56
N TYR A 383 0.81 -1.71 -1.72
CA TYR A 383 1.49 -2.45 -0.64
C TYR A 383 2.82 -3.08 -1.07
N THR A 384 2.85 -3.72 -2.25
CA THR A 384 3.89 -4.68 -2.65
C THR A 384 4.14 -4.66 -4.16
N SER A 385 5.10 -5.45 -4.63
CA SER A 385 5.42 -5.64 -6.05
C SER A 385 5.76 -7.09 -6.35
N ASN A 386 5.58 -7.51 -7.61
CA ASN A 386 5.94 -8.86 -8.05
C ASN A 386 6.77 -8.83 -9.33
N TYR A 387 7.60 -9.86 -9.51
CA TYR A 387 8.13 -10.21 -10.82
C TYR A 387 7.05 -10.94 -11.63
N ALA A 388 6.90 -10.57 -12.91
CA ALA A 388 5.99 -11.21 -13.84
C ALA A 388 6.77 -11.92 -14.96
N GLY A 389 6.60 -13.25 -15.07
CA GLY A 389 7.13 -14.08 -16.15
C GLY A 389 6.01 -14.53 -17.10
N SER A 390 6.28 -14.68 -18.39
CA SER A 390 5.26 -15.14 -19.34
C SER A 390 5.01 -16.64 -19.20
N LEU A 391 3.74 -17.02 -19.07
CA LEU A 391 3.32 -18.39 -19.30
C LEU A 391 3.10 -18.61 -20.82
N PRO A 392 3.50 -19.75 -21.38
CA PRO A 392 3.16 -20.10 -22.75
C PRO A 392 1.66 -20.44 -22.88
N PRO A 393 1.08 -20.42 -24.09
CA PRO A 393 -0.26 -20.96 -24.32
C PRO A 393 -0.31 -22.45 -23.93
N SER A 394 -1.19 -22.79 -22.98
CA SER A 394 -1.34 -24.16 -22.47
C SER A 394 -2.66 -24.76 -22.94
N ASN A 395 -2.60 -25.96 -23.53
CA ASN A 395 -3.76 -26.81 -23.79
C ASN A 395 -4.09 -27.62 -22.53
N GLY A 396 -4.49 -26.96 -21.44
CA GLY A 396 -4.74 -27.63 -20.16
C GLY A 396 -4.80 -26.74 -18.90
N LEU A 397 -4.65 -25.42 -19.01
CA LEU A 397 -5.04 -24.53 -17.91
C LEU A 397 -6.57 -24.46 -17.84
N ASN A 398 -7.14 -24.76 -16.68
CA ASN A 398 -8.56 -24.55 -16.41
C ASN A 398 -8.86 -23.03 -16.40
N ASN A 399 -10.00 -22.61 -16.97
CA ASN A 399 -10.34 -21.18 -17.04
C ASN A 399 -10.53 -20.58 -15.64
N SER A 400 -9.70 -19.59 -15.31
CA SER A 400 -9.81 -18.73 -14.13
C SER A 400 -9.13 -17.40 -14.38
N TYR A 401 -9.64 -16.33 -13.76
CA TYR A 401 -8.96 -15.03 -13.69
C TYR A 401 -7.45 -15.17 -13.40
N SER A 402 -7.10 -16.01 -12.42
CA SER A 402 -5.71 -16.22 -11.96
C SER A 402 -4.80 -16.88 -13.01
N THR A 403 -5.37 -17.39 -14.10
CA THR A 403 -4.64 -18.00 -15.22
C THR A 403 -4.72 -17.17 -16.52
N ASP A 404 -5.79 -16.39 -16.68
CA ASP A 404 -6.17 -15.72 -17.94
C ASP A 404 -5.15 -14.65 -18.37
N ALA A 405 -4.51 -13.98 -17.41
CA ALA A 405 -3.42 -13.02 -17.69
C ALA A 405 -2.19 -13.67 -18.35
N ARG A 406 -2.06 -15.01 -18.31
CA ARG A 406 -0.91 -15.79 -18.81
C ARG A 406 0.43 -15.23 -18.31
N ALA A 407 0.45 -14.83 -17.04
CA ALA A 407 1.61 -14.31 -16.34
C ALA A 407 1.80 -15.10 -15.05
N ASN A 408 2.99 -15.64 -14.83
CA ASN A 408 3.39 -16.22 -13.55
C ASN A 408 3.91 -15.08 -12.66
N LEU A 409 3.29 -14.91 -11.49
CA LEU A 409 3.63 -13.85 -10.54
C LEU A 409 4.44 -14.45 -9.38
N THR A 410 5.57 -13.81 -9.06
CA THR A 410 6.43 -14.25 -7.95
C THR A 410 7.14 -13.07 -7.30
N ALA A 411 7.29 -13.09 -5.98
CA ALA A 411 8.14 -12.14 -5.28
C ALA A 411 9.64 -12.46 -5.40
N VAL A 412 10.02 -13.65 -5.90
CA VAL A 412 11.40 -14.16 -5.89
C VAL A 412 11.90 -14.40 -7.31
N ARG A 413 13.11 -13.92 -7.61
CA ARG A 413 13.83 -14.17 -8.86
C ARG A 413 15.23 -14.69 -8.56
N ASN A 414 15.57 -15.84 -9.13
CA ASN A 414 16.87 -16.50 -8.96
C ASN A 414 17.25 -16.72 -7.47
N GLY A 415 16.27 -17.04 -6.62
CA GLY A 415 16.43 -17.20 -5.17
C GLY A 415 16.45 -15.89 -4.36
N ILE A 416 16.40 -14.72 -5.01
CA ILE A 416 16.45 -13.41 -4.35
C ILE A 416 15.05 -12.78 -4.34
N PRO A 417 14.47 -12.43 -3.17
CA PRO A 417 13.24 -11.65 -3.06
C PRO A 417 13.36 -10.25 -3.67
N ILE A 418 12.24 -9.70 -4.14
CA ILE A 418 12.14 -8.35 -4.72
C ILE A 418 12.45 -7.24 -3.70
N GLY A 419 12.19 -7.50 -2.42
CA GLY A 419 12.53 -6.67 -1.26
C GLY A 419 12.40 -7.50 0.03
N PRO A 420 12.59 -6.90 1.23
CA PRO A 420 12.30 -7.55 2.51
C PRO A 420 10.83 -8.03 2.57
N GLN A 421 10.59 -9.21 3.13
CA GLN A 421 9.23 -9.72 3.38
C GLN A 421 8.70 -9.21 4.72
N ALA A 422 7.41 -8.91 4.80
CA ALA A 422 6.72 -8.56 6.04
C ALA A 422 6.16 -9.82 6.73
N ALA A 423 5.19 -9.67 7.65
CA ALA A 423 4.54 -10.82 8.27
C ALA A 423 3.62 -11.56 7.29
N SER A 424 2.89 -10.81 6.45
CA SER A 424 2.08 -11.35 5.38
C SER A 424 2.94 -12.01 4.30
N PRO A 425 2.69 -13.27 3.91
CA PRO A 425 3.54 -14.00 2.96
C PRO A 425 3.55 -13.38 1.54
N TRP A 426 2.57 -12.55 1.22
CA TRP A 426 2.40 -11.84 -0.05
C TRP A 426 3.03 -10.44 -0.09
N LEU A 427 3.40 -9.87 1.07
CA LEU A 427 3.81 -8.47 1.20
C LEU A 427 5.34 -8.37 1.24
N TYR A 428 5.91 -7.72 0.22
CA TYR A 428 7.35 -7.47 0.09
C TYR A 428 7.58 -5.96 -0.10
N ILE A 429 8.45 -5.40 0.74
CA ILE A 429 8.72 -3.96 0.86
C ILE A 429 9.49 -3.49 -0.38
N TYR A 430 8.77 -2.90 -1.35
CA TYR A 430 9.35 -2.43 -2.60
C TYR A 430 8.90 -0.99 -2.95
N PRO A 431 9.47 0.03 -2.28
CA PRO A 431 9.05 1.42 -2.43
C PRO A 431 9.29 2.00 -3.84
N GLN A 432 10.23 1.45 -4.62
CA GLN A 432 10.39 1.84 -6.03
C GLN A 432 9.12 1.55 -6.84
N GLY A 433 8.47 0.40 -6.65
CA GLY A 433 7.26 0.04 -7.38
C GLY A 433 6.10 1.02 -7.16
N PHE A 434 6.05 1.65 -5.98
CA PHE A 434 5.08 2.69 -5.65
C PHE A 434 5.23 3.92 -6.56
N ARG A 435 6.48 4.39 -6.75
CA ARG A 435 6.82 5.49 -7.65
C ARG A 435 6.45 5.14 -9.09
N GLU A 436 6.87 3.98 -9.58
CA GLU A 436 6.61 3.58 -10.97
C GLU A 436 5.11 3.42 -11.25
N LEU A 437 4.32 2.88 -10.31
CA LEU A 437 2.87 2.75 -10.45
C LEU A 437 2.17 4.11 -10.50
N VAL A 438 2.52 5.04 -9.60
CA VAL A 438 1.94 6.40 -9.59
C VAL A 438 2.27 7.16 -10.87
N LEU A 439 3.49 7.01 -11.40
CA LEU A 439 3.89 7.60 -12.69
C LEU A 439 3.23 6.91 -13.89
N TYR A 440 3.05 5.59 -13.85
CA TYR A 440 2.29 4.85 -14.85
C TYR A 440 0.84 5.37 -14.94
N VAL A 441 0.18 5.62 -13.80
CA VAL A 441 -1.16 6.22 -13.77
C VAL A 441 -1.16 7.63 -14.37
N LYS A 442 -0.16 8.47 -14.03
CA LYS A 442 0.02 9.78 -14.65
C LYS A 442 0.11 9.70 -16.18
N GLU A 443 0.95 8.81 -16.69
CA GLU A 443 1.32 8.77 -18.11
C GLU A 443 0.29 8.05 -18.99
N ASN A 444 -0.39 7.03 -18.47
CA ASN A 444 -1.29 6.18 -19.26
C ASN A 444 -2.78 6.51 -19.07
N TYR A 445 -3.13 7.28 -18.03
CA TYR A 445 -4.52 7.62 -17.70
C TYR A 445 -4.79 9.13 -17.53
N GLY A 446 -3.89 9.99 -18.03
CA GLY A 446 -4.15 11.44 -18.15
C GLY A 446 -3.95 12.26 -16.88
N ASN A 447 -3.09 11.80 -15.96
CA ASN A 447 -2.77 12.45 -14.69
C ASN A 447 -4.00 12.88 -13.83
N PRO A 448 -4.92 11.94 -13.52
CA PRO A 448 -6.09 12.21 -12.71
C PRO A 448 -5.70 12.69 -11.30
N THR A 449 -6.63 13.29 -10.57
CA THR A 449 -6.42 13.57 -9.14
C THR A 449 -6.30 12.26 -8.39
N ILE A 450 -5.16 12.01 -7.73
CA ILE A 450 -4.90 10.78 -6.97
C ILE A 450 -4.91 11.07 -5.47
N TYR A 451 -5.51 10.19 -4.69
CA TYR A 451 -5.22 10.04 -3.26
C TYR A 451 -4.64 8.64 -3.04
N ILE A 452 -3.55 8.52 -2.28
CA ILE A 452 -3.09 7.20 -1.83
C ILE A 452 -3.98 6.80 -0.66
N THR A 453 -4.95 5.92 -0.89
CA THR A 453 -6.05 5.62 0.03
C THR A 453 -5.71 4.52 1.04
N GLU A 454 -4.70 3.70 0.73
CA GLU A 454 -4.04 2.75 1.64
C GLU A 454 -2.58 2.57 1.24
N ASN A 455 -1.69 2.53 2.23
CA ASN A 455 -0.32 2.07 2.13
C ASN A 455 0.16 1.68 3.54
N GLY A 456 0.86 0.54 3.69
CA GLY A 456 1.21 0.03 5.02
C GLY A 456 1.97 -1.30 5.02
N VAL A 457 2.37 -1.75 6.22
CA VAL A 457 3.10 -3.00 6.43
C VAL A 457 2.73 -3.67 7.74
N ASP A 458 2.72 -4.99 7.76
CA ASP A 458 2.27 -5.80 8.89
C ASP A 458 3.38 -6.49 9.68
N GLU A 459 3.08 -6.75 10.94
CA GLU A 459 3.90 -7.53 11.87
C GLU A 459 3.07 -8.69 12.43
N PHE A 460 3.72 -9.80 12.81
CA PHE A 460 3.03 -10.92 13.45
C PHE A 460 2.47 -10.51 14.82
N ASN A 461 1.24 -10.91 15.13
CA ASN A 461 0.65 -10.77 16.46
C ASN A 461 1.26 -11.78 17.44
N ASN A 462 2.51 -11.54 17.84
CA ASN A 462 3.19 -12.38 18.82
C ASN A 462 2.66 -12.09 20.24
N LYS A 463 1.65 -12.86 20.65
CA LYS A 463 0.98 -12.77 21.96
C LYS A 463 1.88 -13.05 23.17
N THR A 464 3.15 -13.44 22.99
CA THR A 464 4.11 -13.62 24.11
C THR A 464 5.06 -12.44 24.30
N LEU A 465 5.04 -11.43 23.42
CA LEU A 465 5.81 -10.20 23.63
C LEU A 465 5.18 -9.33 24.73
N PRO A 466 5.97 -8.78 25.67
CA PRO A 466 5.52 -7.70 26.52
C PRO A 466 5.06 -6.49 25.68
N LEU A 467 4.02 -5.79 26.12
CA LEU A 467 3.47 -4.63 25.39
C LEU A 467 4.56 -3.60 25.00
N GLN A 468 5.51 -3.32 25.90
CA GLN A 468 6.61 -2.39 25.64
C GLN A 468 7.53 -2.80 24.48
N GLU A 469 7.60 -4.09 24.12
CA GLU A 469 8.29 -4.57 22.92
C GLU A 469 7.35 -4.56 21.70
N ALA A 470 6.07 -4.92 21.88
CA ALA A 470 5.06 -4.92 20.82
C ALA A 470 4.71 -3.52 20.26
N LEU A 471 5.12 -2.45 20.95
CA LEU A 471 5.04 -1.06 20.47
C LEU A 471 6.26 -0.59 19.65
N LYS A 472 7.31 -1.42 19.50
CA LYS A 472 8.56 -1.07 18.80
C LYS A 472 8.55 -1.48 17.32
N ASP A 473 7.76 -0.78 16.52
CA ASP A 473 7.57 -1.06 15.09
C ASP A 473 8.52 -0.26 14.18
N ASP A 474 9.84 -0.33 14.45
CA ASP A 474 10.85 0.40 13.68
C ASP A 474 10.84 0.04 12.17
N THR A 475 10.48 -1.20 11.82
CA THR A 475 10.25 -1.65 10.44
C THR A 475 9.12 -0.88 9.74
N ARG A 476 8.06 -0.52 10.48
CA ARG A 476 6.94 0.27 9.95
C ARG A 476 7.32 1.73 9.72
N ILE A 477 8.21 2.29 10.55
CA ILE A 477 8.80 3.62 10.31
C ILE A 477 9.65 3.61 9.03
N ASP A 478 10.55 2.64 8.89
CA ASP A 478 11.41 2.48 7.71
C ASP A 478 10.58 2.32 6.42
N TYR A 479 9.52 1.52 6.48
CA TYR A 479 8.54 1.38 5.40
C TYR A 479 7.92 2.72 5.00
N TYR A 480 7.36 3.48 5.97
CA TYR A 480 6.68 4.74 5.68
C TYR A 480 7.64 5.82 5.17
N HIS A 481 8.83 5.96 5.75
CA HIS A 481 9.86 6.91 5.30
C HIS A 481 10.19 6.69 3.82
N LYS A 482 10.47 5.45 3.43
CA LYS A 482 10.84 5.08 2.05
C LYS A 482 9.69 5.20 1.05
N HIS A 483 8.47 4.82 1.43
CA HIS A 483 7.30 4.98 0.57
C HIS A 483 6.92 6.45 0.39
N LEU A 484 6.99 7.27 1.44
CA LEU A 484 6.73 8.71 1.36
C LEU A 484 7.81 9.46 0.55
N LEU A 485 9.09 9.08 0.66
CA LEU A 485 10.15 9.59 -0.23
C LEU A 485 9.90 9.22 -1.70
N SER A 486 9.46 7.98 -1.96
CA SER A 486 9.18 7.50 -3.32
C SER A 486 7.96 8.16 -3.95
N LEU A 487 6.90 8.37 -3.15
CA LEU A 487 5.72 9.14 -3.53
C LEU A 487 6.08 10.62 -3.82
N LEU A 488 6.93 11.21 -2.97
CA LEU A 488 7.42 12.57 -3.16
C LEU A 488 8.26 12.73 -4.45
N SER A 489 9.01 11.69 -4.86
CA SER A 489 9.61 11.67 -6.21
C SER A 489 8.53 11.72 -7.29
N ALA A 490 7.52 10.86 -7.23
CA ALA A 490 6.46 10.84 -8.25
C ALA A 490 5.71 12.19 -8.34
N ILE A 491 5.45 12.85 -7.21
CA ILE A 491 4.86 14.20 -7.15
C ILE A 491 5.78 15.25 -7.82
N ARG A 492 7.09 15.21 -7.53
CA ARG A 492 8.08 16.10 -8.18
C ARG A 492 8.20 15.84 -9.69
N ASP A 493 8.03 14.59 -10.09
CA ASP A 493 7.97 14.12 -11.49
C ASP A 493 6.56 14.35 -12.12
N GLY A 494 5.72 15.17 -11.47
CA GLY A 494 4.47 15.74 -12.00
C GLY A 494 3.19 14.99 -11.67
N ALA A 495 3.22 13.92 -10.87
CA ALA A 495 2.01 13.15 -10.53
C ALA A 495 1.04 13.97 -9.65
N ASN A 496 -0.23 13.99 -10.03
CA ASN A 496 -1.28 14.82 -9.41
C ASN A 496 -1.86 14.21 -8.12
N VAL A 497 -0.99 13.81 -7.19
CA VAL A 497 -1.37 13.27 -5.86
C VAL A 497 -1.72 14.41 -4.90
N LYS A 498 -2.82 14.26 -4.13
CA LYS A 498 -3.34 15.26 -3.17
C LYS A 498 -3.40 14.80 -1.72
N GLY A 499 -3.15 13.53 -1.45
CA GLY A 499 -3.07 13.04 -0.07
C GLY A 499 -2.62 11.59 0.04
N TYR A 500 -2.40 11.18 1.29
CA TYR A 500 -1.86 9.88 1.68
C TYR A 500 -2.53 9.39 2.97
N PHE A 501 -2.99 8.14 2.96
CA PHE A 501 -3.67 7.49 4.07
C PHE A 501 -2.91 6.21 4.47
N ALA A 502 -2.39 6.18 5.70
CA ALA A 502 -1.73 5.00 6.26
C ALA A 502 -2.74 3.89 6.57
N TRP A 503 -2.54 2.69 6.00
CA TRP A 503 -3.18 1.46 6.48
C TRP A 503 -2.32 0.87 7.61
N SER A 504 -2.78 0.78 8.85
CA SER A 504 -4.10 1.17 9.40
C SER A 504 -3.97 2.06 10.64
N LEU A 505 -5.06 2.72 11.05
CA LEU A 505 -5.07 3.55 12.27
C LEU A 505 -4.81 2.69 13.51
N LEU A 506 -5.51 1.56 13.55
CA LEU A 506 -5.53 0.60 14.64
C LEU A 506 -5.12 -0.77 14.09
N ASP A 507 -4.46 -1.57 14.93
CA ASP A 507 -4.48 -3.01 14.71
C ASP A 507 -5.94 -3.47 14.67
N ASN A 508 -6.29 -4.18 13.61
CA ASN A 508 -7.67 -4.52 13.29
C ASN A 508 -7.77 -5.98 12.81
N PHE A 509 -8.63 -6.24 11.83
CA PHE A 509 -9.24 -7.53 11.54
C PHE A 509 -8.92 -7.88 10.07
N GLU A 510 -7.76 -8.49 9.84
CA GLU A 510 -7.08 -8.43 8.53
C GLU A 510 -7.49 -9.56 7.55
N TRP A 511 -8.79 -9.57 7.21
CA TRP A 511 -9.42 -10.47 6.23
C TRP A 511 -8.99 -11.94 6.44
N SER A 512 -8.66 -12.73 5.42
CA SER A 512 -8.30 -14.15 5.65
C SER A 512 -7.20 -14.41 6.70
N ASN A 513 -6.36 -13.43 7.09
CA ASN A 513 -5.33 -13.60 8.11
C ASN A 513 -5.82 -13.40 9.56
N GLY A 514 -6.92 -12.70 9.80
CA GLY A 514 -7.43 -12.50 11.16
C GLY A 514 -6.66 -11.50 12.01
N TYR A 515 -6.69 -11.73 13.32
CA TYR A 515 -5.85 -10.96 14.25
C TYR A 515 -4.43 -11.54 14.32
N THR A 516 -4.01 -12.42 13.40
CA THR A 516 -2.66 -13.03 13.41
C THR A 516 -1.57 -12.07 12.93
N VAL A 517 -1.95 -11.01 12.21
CA VAL A 517 -1.08 -9.92 11.75
C VAL A 517 -1.62 -8.56 12.19
N ARG A 518 -0.76 -7.54 12.16
CA ARG A 518 -1.00 -6.21 12.74
C ARG A 518 -0.44 -5.11 11.83
N PHE A 519 -1.30 -4.39 11.11
CA PHE A 519 -0.92 -3.23 10.27
C PHE A 519 -0.97 -1.88 11.00
N GLY A 520 -1.51 -1.83 12.22
CA GLY A 520 -1.85 -0.57 12.87
C GLY A 520 -0.64 0.26 13.27
N ILE A 521 -0.75 1.59 13.13
CA ILE A 521 0.18 2.54 13.77
C ILE A 521 -0.11 2.71 15.27
N ASN A 522 -1.32 2.36 15.71
CA ASN A 522 -1.66 2.16 17.12
C ASN A 522 -1.98 0.68 17.38
N PHE A 523 -1.40 0.12 18.43
CA PHE A 523 -1.68 -1.23 18.90
C PHE A 523 -3.04 -1.30 19.58
N VAL A 524 -3.75 -2.41 19.39
CA VAL A 524 -4.99 -2.75 20.10
C VAL A 524 -4.79 -4.01 20.92
N ASP A 525 -5.02 -3.93 22.23
CA ASP A 525 -5.07 -5.11 23.10
C ASP A 525 -6.48 -5.72 23.14
N TYR A 526 -6.70 -6.71 22.27
CA TYR A 526 -7.95 -7.44 22.17
C TYR A 526 -8.34 -8.20 23.46
N ASN A 527 -7.42 -8.40 24.41
CA ASN A 527 -7.70 -9.10 25.68
C ASN A 527 -8.03 -8.12 26.82
N ASP A 528 -7.55 -6.88 26.75
CA ASP A 528 -7.76 -5.84 27.77
C ASP A 528 -8.68 -4.72 27.25
N GLY A 529 -9.94 -5.08 26.96
CA GLY A 529 -11.00 -4.15 26.59
C GLY A 529 -10.74 -3.36 25.30
N ALA A 530 -10.00 -3.94 24.35
CA ALA A 530 -9.57 -3.28 23.10
C ALA A 530 -8.79 -1.97 23.33
N LYS A 531 -8.04 -1.83 24.44
CA LYS A 531 -7.27 -0.60 24.71
C LYS A 531 -6.29 -0.27 23.59
N ARG A 532 -6.21 1.03 23.26
CA ARG A 532 -5.29 1.58 22.25
C ARG A 532 -3.99 2.01 22.90
N TYR A 533 -2.87 1.74 22.24
CA TYR A 533 -1.55 2.19 22.63
C TYR A 533 -0.79 2.66 21.36
N PRO A 534 -0.27 3.90 21.30
CA PRO A 534 0.49 4.35 20.14
C PRO A 534 1.79 3.54 20.03
N LYS A 535 2.07 2.99 18.84
CA LYS A 535 3.38 2.39 18.53
C LYS A 535 4.38 3.51 18.19
N LYS A 536 5.68 3.17 18.06
CA LYS A 536 6.69 4.14 17.60
C LYS A 536 6.29 4.82 16.29
N SER A 537 5.66 4.13 15.35
CA SER A 537 5.21 4.72 14.08
C SER A 537 4.13 5.80 14.25
N ALA A 538 3.23 5.71 15.24
CA ALA A 538 2.29 6.78 15.56
C ALA A 538 3.00 8.01 16.15
N HIS A 539 4.04 7.82 16.96
CA HIS A 539 4.89 8.91 17.45
C HIS A 539 5.69 9.56 16.31
N TRP A 540 6.27 8.75 15.41
CA TRP A 540 6.95 9.24 14.21
C TRP A 540 6.02 10.05 13.30
N PHE A 541 4.79 9.58 13.06
CA PHE A 541 3.79 10.35 12.32
C PHE A 541 3.45 11.66 13.03
N LYS A 542 3.28 11.66 14.36
CA LYS A 542 3.04 12.88 15.15
C LYS A 542 4.15 13.91 15.01
N GLU A 543 5.41 13.49 14.88
CA GLU A 543 6.56 14.37 14.61
C GLU A 543 6.58 14.84 13.15
N PHE A 544 6.42 13.92 12.20
CA PHE A 544 6.34 14.22 10.75
C PHE A 544 5.22 15.21 10.40
N LEU A 545 4.09 15.17 11.14
CA LEU A 545 2.90 15.99 10.92
C LEU A 545 2.88 17.33 11.67
N GLN A 546 3.93 17.68 12.42
CA GLN A 546 4.05 19.02 13.04
C GLN A 546 4.04 20.11 11.95
N LYS A 547 3.29 21.19 12.20
CA LYS A 547 2.98 22.22 11.21
C LYS A 547 3.98 23.37 11.23
#